data_AF-A0A9W4K145-F1
#
_entry.id   AF-A0A9W4K145-F1
#
_cell.length_a   1.000
_cell.length_b   1.000
_cell.length_c   1.000
_cell.angle_alpha   90.00
_cell.angle_beta   90.00
_cell.angle_gamma   90.00
#
_symmetry.space_group_name_H-M   'P 1'
#
loop_
_entity.id
_entity.type
_entity.pdbx_description
1 polymer ?
#
loop_
_entity_poly.entity_id
_entity_poly.type
_entity_poly.pdbx_seq_one_letter_code
_entity_poly.pdbx_strand_id
1 'polypeptide(L)'
;MQLISIVVLDLPQLYQKPSGTELVRALALLCLQPRTFGVTADVAKGPAVQPAGVTRYLTSIIASSLAWLETDELREAIWDAAGARLSERSGRAAMPAMSRMFNVPTSSGEEYSLTLHEPSITADNLGMKTWVSSYLLSRRLHSLESPSALGHLASSSTSPQKPLRALELGAGTGLVGLAFAALRGESATIHLTDLPEIVPNLAHNAALNVELLRTTGATVTTGTLDWSVDPSPLPTEEERFDLILAADPLYSPNHPKWLVNTIQPWLSHGLGARVVTEMPLRDAYLPQVKEFRQRMGEMGLVVVEEGEEIGYDDWESADGGALAVKCWWSIWGWSEKV
;
A
#
# COMPACT_ATOMS: atom_id res chain seq x y z
N MET A 1 34.97 2.93 1.68
CA MET A 1 35.50 1.74 0.97
C MET A 1 34.57 1.51 -0.21
N GLN A 2 35.01 1.79 -1.43
CA GLN A 2 34.18 1.67 -2.64
C GLN A 2 33.81 0.19 -2.80
N LEU A 3 32.54 -0.17 -2.68
CA LEU A 3 32.05 -1.51 -3.04
C LEU A 3 32.38 -1.71 -4.52
N ILE A 4 33.22 -2.70 -4.83
CA ILE A 4 33.46 -3.12 -6.21
C ILE A 4 32.12 -3.65 -6.73
N SER A 5 31.45 -2.88 -7.59
CA SER A 5 30.20 -3.29 -8.20
C SER A 5 30.51 -4.28 -9.32
N ILE A 6 30.09 -5.53 -9.13
CA ILE A 6 30.31 -6.65 -10.04
C ILE A 6 29.66 -6.31 -11.39
N VAL A 7 30.34 -6.54 -12.52
CA VAL A 7 29.71 -6.42 -13.84
C VAL A 7 29.18 -7.78 -14.30
N VAL A 8 28.20 -7.78 -15.20
CA VAL A 8 27.62 -9.03 -15.74
C VAL A 8 28.67 -9.96 -16.37
N LEU A 9 29.76 -9.40 -16.88
CA LEU A 9 30.87 -10.17 -17.46
C LEU A 9 31.68 -10.95 -16.42
N ASP A 10 31.59 -10.58 -15.13
CA ASP A 10 32.22 -11.29 -14.02
C ASP A 10 31.39 -12.52 -13.57
N LEU A 11 30.14 -12.64 -14.04
CA LEU A 11 29.28 -13.79 -13.76
C LEU A 11 29.67 -15.00 -14.65
N PRO A 12 29.37 -16.24 -14.22
CA PRO A 12 29.63 -17.44 -15.02
C PRO A 12 28.96 -17.37 -16.39
N GLN A 13 29.74 -17.54 -17.46
CA GLN A 13 29.23 -17.43 -18.83
C GLN A 13 28.87 -18.81 -19.39
N LEU A 14 27.72 -18.92 -20.07
CA LEU A 14 27.19 -20.22 -20.51
C LEU A 14 28.15 -21.01 -21.42
N TYR A 15 28.97 -20.32 -22.22
CA TYR A 15 29.96 -20.97 -23.10
C TYR A 15 31.06 -21.72 -22.32
N GLN A 16 31.23 -21.41 -21.03
CA GLN A 16 32.18 -22.07 -20.13
C GLN A 16 31.60 -23.36 -19.51
N LYS A 17 30.31 -23.64 -19.73
CA LYS A 17 29.57 -24.76 -19.12
C LYS A 17 29.71 -24.78 -17.59
N PRO A 18 29.35 -23.69 -16.89
CA PRO A 18 29.49 -23.61 -15.44
C PRO A 18 28.62 -24.66 -14.73
N SER A 19 29.04 -25.08 -13.55
CA SER A 19 28.24 -25.96 -12.69
C SER A 19 26.90 -25.30 -12.33
N GLY A 20 25.90 -26.12 -12.00
CA GLY A 20 24.61 -25.60 -11.54
C GLY A 20 24.74 -24.75 -10.29
N THR A 21 25.66 -25.10 -9.38
CA THR A 21 25.94 -24.31 -8.17
C THR A 21 26.47 -22.90 -8.49
N GLU A 22 27.32 -22.76 -9.52
CA GLU A 22 27.82 -21.46 -9.96
C GLU A 22 26.70 -20.59 -10.55
N LEU A 23 25.81 -21.19 -11.36
CA LEU A 23 24.65 -20.49 -11.91
C LEU A 23 23.66 -20.06 -10.82
N VAL A 24 23.35 -20.94 -9.86
CA VAL A 24 22.47 -20.61 -8.73
C VAL A 24 23.05 -19.47 -7.90
N ARG A 25 24.36 -19.47 -7.62
CA ARG A 25 25.02 -18.36 -6.91
C ARG A 25 24.96 -17.06 -7.71
N ALA A 26 25.19 -17.11 -9.02
CA ALA A 26 25.10 -15.94 -9.88
C ALA A 26 23.67 -15.36 -9.90
N LEU A 27 22.66 -16.22 -10.01
CA LEU A 27 21.24 -15.82 -9.96
C LEU A 27 20.84 -15.27 -8.59
N ALA A 28 21.44 -15.77 -7.51
CA ALA A 28 21.25 -15.20 -6.17
C ALA A 28 21.83 -13.78 -6.05
N LEU A 29 22.99 -13.51 -6.66
CA LEU A 29 23.57 -12.14 -6.73
C LEU A 29 22.69 -11.18 -7.56
N LEU A 30 21.92 -11.72 -8.50
CA LEU A 30 20.97 -10.97 -9.31
C LEU A 30 19.59 -10.83 -8.64
N CYS A 31 19.37 -11.39 -7.45
CA CYS A 31 18.12 -11.19 -6.70
C CYS A 31 17.93 -9.71 -6.42
N LEU A 32 16.83 -9.13 -6.89
CA LEU A 32 16.38 -7.88 -6.32
C LEU A 32 15.63 -8.23 -5.03
N GLN A 33 16.08 -7.70 -3.90
CA GLN A 33 15.21 -7.62 -2.74
C GLN A 33 14.09 -6.64 -3.11
N PRO A 34 12.81 -6.95 -2.84
CA PRO A 34 11.76 -5.97 -3.01
C PRO A 34 12.17 -4.72 -2.21
N ARG A 35 12.31 -3.57 -2.88
CA ARG A 35 12.53 -2.32 -2.17
C ARG A 35 11.35 -2.14 -1.20
N THR A 36 11.65 -1.73 0.01
CA THR A 36 10.61 -1.34 0.98
C THR A 36 10.26 0.12 0.74
N PHE A 37 9.01 0.50 1.03
CA PHE A 37 8.65 1.92 1.06
C PHE A 37 9.51 2.68 2.08
N GLY A 38 9.73 3.96 1.83
CA GLY A 38 10.61 4.80 2.65
C GLY A 38 10.13 6.23 2.81
N VAL A 39 10.66 6.90 3.83
CA VAL A 39 10.59 8.38 3.98
C VAL A 39 11.92 9.07 3.70
N THR A 40 12.99 8.31 3.51
CA THR A 40 14.29 8.80 3.06
C THR A 40 14.70 8.06 1.80
N ALA A 41 15.57 8.67 1.00
CA ALA A 41 16.10 8.04 -0.22
C ALA A 41 17.05 6.86 0.06
N ASP A 42 17.46 6.66 1.32
CA ASP A 42 18.47 5.66 1.74
C ASP A 42 17.96 4.21 1.76
N VAL A 43 16.72 3.96 1.31
CA VAL A 43 16.03 2.66 1.46
C VAL A 43 16.47 1.58 0.45
N ALA A 44 17.58 1.77 -0.27
CA ALA A 44 18.14 0.72 -1.12
C ALA A 44 19.66 0.58 -0.96
N LYS A 45 20.13 -0.59 -0.51
CA LYS A 45 21.43 -1.08 -0.95
C LYS A 45 21.34 -1.27 -2.46
N GLY A 46 22.17 -0.56 -3.22
CA GLY A 46 22.24 -0.72 -4.67
C GLY A 46 22.48 -2.19 -5.07
N PRO A 47 22.07 -2.59 -6.28
CA PRO A 47 22.20 -3.97 -6.73
C PRO A 47 23.66 -4.43 -6.65
N ALA A 48 23.88 -5.69 -6.25
CA ALA A 48 25.23 -6.26 -6.14
C ALA A 48 25.97 -6.31 -7.50
N VAL A 49 25.20 -6.32 -8.60
CA VAL A 49 25.68 -6.34 -9.98
C VAL A 49 25.17 -5.11 -10.73
N GLN A 50 26.03 -4.49 -11.55
CA GLN A 50 25.64 -3.36 -12.39
C GLN A 50 24.49 -3.76 -13.35
N PRO A 51 23.43 -2.94 -13.50
CA PRO A 51 22.25 -3.30 -14.30
C PRO A 51 22.55 -3.57 -15.79
N ALA A 52 23.61 -2.96 -16.33
CA ALA A 52 23.96 -3.06 -17.74
C ALA A 52 24.24 -4.53 -18.15
N GLY A 53 23.44 -5.04 -19.09
CA GLY A 53 23.60 -6.38 -19.65
C GLY A 53 22.91 -7.51 -18.87
N VAL A 54 22.31 -7.23 -17.70
CA VAL A 54 21.69 -8.26 -16.85
C VAL A 54 20.51 -8.93 -17.57
N THR A 55 19.63 -8.14 -18.19
CA THR A 55 18.49 -8.66 -18.96
C THR A 55 18.96 -9.63 -20.05
N ARG A 56 19.99 -9.26 -20.80
CA ARG A 56 20.56 -10.11 -21.86
C ARG A 56 21.13 -11.41 -21.30
N TYR A 57 21.81 -11.33 -20.16
CA TYR A 57 22.36 -12.50 -19.46
C TYR A 57 21.25 -13.46 -19.02
N LEU A 58 20.21 -12.96 -18.35
CA LEU A 58 19.07 -13.75 -17.90
C LEU A 58 18.33 -14.41 -19.07
N THR A 59 18.02 -13.65 -20.13
CA THR A 59 17.40 -14.21 -21.34
C THR A 59 18.26 -15.29 -21.98
N SER A 60 19.59 -15.16 -21.94
CA SER A 60 20.48 -16.19 -22.47
C SER A 60 20.43 -17.50 -21.67
N ILE A 61 20.27 -17.43 -20.34
CA ILE A 61 20.10 -18.61 -19.48
C ILE A 61 18.77 -19.30 -19.80
N ILE A 62 17.68 -18.52 -19.87
CA ILE A 62 16.33 -19.02 -20.17
C ILE A 62 16.28 -19.69 -21.56
N ALA A 63 16.98 -19.12 -22.55
CA ALA A 63 17.02 -19.66 -23.91
C ALA A 63 17.94 -20.89 -24.08
N SER A 64 18.80 -21.18 -23.10
CA SER A 64 19.75 -22.30 -23.16
C SER A 64 19.10 -23.60 -22.69
N SER A 65 19.37 -24.71 -23.40
CA SER A 65 18.94 -26.04 -22.95
C SER A 65 19.65 -26.53 -21.68
N LEU A 66 20.74 -25.86 -21.27
CA LEU A 66 21.57 -26.25 -20.12
C LEU A 66 22.00 -27.74 -20.16
N ALA A 67 22.19 -28.29 -21.37
CA ALA A 67 22.39 -29.72 -21.60
C ALA A 67 23.64 -30.33 -20.94
N TRP A 68 24.58 -29.51 -20.44
CA TRP A 68 25.75 -29.98 -19.70
C TRP A 68 25.46 -30.24 -18.21
N LEU A 69 24.30 -29.82 -17.70
CA LEU A 69 23.85 -30.12 -16.33
C LEU A 69 23.25 -31.52 -16.26
N GLU A 70 23.38 -32.18 -15.10
CA GLU A 70 23.13 -33.62 -14.98
C GLU A 70 21.64 -33.99 -14.89
N THR A 71 20.81 -33.15 -14.28
CA THR A 71 19.41 -33.48 -13.98
C THR A 71 18.43 -32.44 -14.52
N ASP A 72 17.22 -32.88 -14.87
CA ASP A 72 16.15 -31.97 -15.32
C ASP A 72 15.68 -31.06 -14.17
N GLU A 73 15.62 -31.57 -12.94
CA GLU A 73 15.21 -30.78 -11.76
C GLU A 73 16.14 -29.58 -11.52
N LEU A 74 17.45 -29.75 -11.77
CA LEU A 74 18.42 -28.66 -11.64
C LEU A 74 18.27 -27.63 -12.76
N ARG A 75 17.93 -28.06 -13.98
CA ARG A 75 17.67 -27.16 -15.12
C ARG A 75 16.43 -26.32 -14.84
N GLU A 76 15.33 -26.96 -14.42
CA GLU A 76 14.08 -26.29 -14.03
C GLU A 76 14.32 -25.24 -12.93
N ALA A 77 15.03 -25.60 -11.86
CA ALA A 77 15.34 -24.66 -10.79
C ALA A 77 16.15 -23.43 -11.27
N ILE A 78 17.05 -23.61 -12.24
CA ILE A 78 17.84 -22.51 -12.82
C ILE A 78 16.97 -21.66 -13.75
N TRP A 79 16.12 -22.26 -14.58
CA TRP A 79 15.19 -21.53 -15.43
C TRP A 79 14.17 -20.73 -14.61
N ASP A 80 13.60 -21.33 -13.57
CA ASP A 80 12.70 -20.66 -12.63
C ASP A 80 13.39 -19.48 -11.95
N ALA A 81 14.60 -19.69 -11.44
CA ALA A 81 15.38 -18.62 -10.81
C ALA A 81 15.70 -17.50 -11.81
N ALA A 82 16.14 -17.83 -13.04
CA ALA A 82 16.44 -16.84 -14.07
C ALA A 82 15.19 -16.08 -14.53
N GLY A 83 14.06 -16.79 -14.68
CA GLY A 83 12.76 -16.22 -14.98
C GLY A 83 12.29 -15.25 -13.90
N ALA A 84 12.41 -15.64 -12.63
CA ALA A 84 12.10 -14.78 -11.49
C ALA A 84 12.95 -13.50 -11.49
N ARG A 85 14.28 -13.61 -11.67
CA ARG A 85 15.19 -12.45 -11.76
C ARG A 85 14.86 -11.51 -12.92
N LEU A 86 14.37 -12.06 -14.03
CA LEU A 86 13.94 -11.26 -15.18
C LEU A 86 12.59 -10.57 -14.89
N SER A 87 11.67 -11.28 -14.26
CA SER A 87 10.36 -10.76 -13.83
C SER A 87 10.50 -9.60 -12.84
N GLU A 88 11.41 -9.73 -11.87
CA GLU A 88 11.77 -8.68 -10.90
C GLU A 88 12.19 -7.36 -11.55
N ARG A 89 12.67 -7.42 -12.79
CA ARG A 89 13.16 -6.27 -13.56
C ARG A 89 12.18 -5.79 -14.63
N SER A 90 11.03 -6.44 -14.75
CA SER A 90 10.03 -6.18 -15.79
C SER A 90 8.91 -5.25 -15.32
N GLY A 91 9.07 -4.62 -14.15
CA GLY A 91 8.12 -3.67 -13.56
C GLY A 91 7.01 -4.33 -12.74
N ARG A 92 6.11 -3.51 -12.18
CA ARG A 92 5.11 -3.92 -11.18
C ARG A 92 4.16 -5.02 -11.62
N ALA A 93 3.72 -4.93 -12.87
CA ALA A 93 2.78 -5.88 -13.44
C ALA A 93 3.39 -7.28 -13.59
N ALA A 94 4.72 -7.38 -13.69
CA ALA A 94 5.43 -8.65 -13.81
C ALA A 94 5.97 -9.16 -12.47
N MET A 95 5.78 -8.46 -11.35
CA MET A 95 6.23 -8.94 -10.05
C MET A 95 5.38 -10.13 -9.60
N PRO A 96 6.01 -11.23 -9.13
CA PRO A 96 5.29 -12.34 -8.56
C PRO A 96 4.55 -11.93 -7.28
N ALA A 97 3.62 -12.77 -6.85
CA ALA A 97 2.97 -12.62 -5.56
C ALA A 97 4.03 -12.56 -4.45
N MET A 98 3.86 -11.63 -3.51
CA MET A 98 4.81 -11.46 -2.40
C MET A 98 4.09 -11.05 -1.12
N SER A 99 4.70 -11.36 0.01
CA SER A 99 4.25 -10.85 1.31
C SER A 99 5.31 -9.93 1.89
N ARG A 100 4.89 -8.79 2.44
CA ARG A 100 5.77 -7.75 2.96
C ARG A 100 5.35 -7.30 4.34
N MET A 101 6.34 -6.87 5.13
CA MET A 101 6.10 -6.26 6.42
C MET A 101 6.12 -4.74 6.30
N PHE A 102 5.17 -4.09 6.94
CA PHE A 102 5.01 -2.65 7.03
C PHE A 102 5.03 -2.25 8.50
N ASN A 103 5.94 -1.34 8.86
CA ASN A 103 6.06 -0.84 10.21
C ASN A 103 5.27 0.45 10.37
N VAL A 104 4.43 0.48 11.40
CA VAL A 104 3.55 1.59 11.77
C VAL A 104 4.04 2.13 13.11
N PRO A 105 4.55 3.39 13.16
CA PRO A 105 4.93 4.03 14.41
C PRO A 105 3.75 4.13 15.37
N THR A 106 4.01 4.03 16.67
CA THR A 106 3.02 4.27 17.73
C THR A 106 3.34 5.57 18.48
N SER A 107 2.39 6.06 19.27
CA SER A 107 2.58 7.23 20.14
C SER A 107 3.61 7.01 21.27
N SER A 108 3.96 5.75 21.58
CA SER A 108 5.01 5.41 22.56
C SER A 108 6.43 5.39 21.95
N GLY A 109 6.56 5.54 20.63
CA GLY A 109 7.84 5.41 19.92
C GLY A 109 8.23 3.96 19.56
N GLU A 110 7.37 2.99 19.87
CA GLU A 110 7.47 1.62 19.35
C GLU A 110 6.89 1.53 17.92
N GLU A 111 6.99 0.37 17.28
CA GLU A 111 6.37 0.11 15.97
C GLU A 111 5.51 -1.16 16.02
N TYR A 112 4.33 -1.10 15.39
CA TYR A 112 3.57 -2.29 15.03
C TYR A 112 3.99 -2.77 13.64
N SER A 113 4.16 -4.08 13.46
CA SER A 113 4.48 -4.68 12.17
C SER A 113 3.26 -5.38 11.60
N LEU A 114 2.82 -4.94 10.41
CA LEU A 114 1.74 -5.55 9.65
C LEU A 114 2.31 -6.35 8.49
N THR A 115 1.86 -7.58 8.30
CA THR A 115 2.21 -8.41 7.13
C THR A 115 1.08 -8.37 6.12
N LEU A 116 1.36 -7.94 4.89
CA LEU A 116 0.39 -7.91 3.79
C LEU A 116 0.86 -8.77 2.64
N HIS A 117 -0.05 -9.58 2.11
CA HIS A 117 0.08 -10.30 0.86
C HIS A 117 -0.41 -9.45 -0.32
N GLU A 118 0.42 -9.42 -1.36
CA GLU A 118 0.16 -8.77 -2.63
C GLU A 118 0.27 -9.80 -3.75
N PRO A 119 -0.85 -10.26 -4.34
CA PRO A 119 -0.80 -11.21 -5.44
C PRO A 119 -0.18 -10.57 -6.69
N SER A 120 0.20 -11.40 -7.66
CA SER A 120 0.63 -10.92 -8.99
C SER A 120 -0.49 -10.09 -9.62
N ILE A 121 -0.16 -9.01 -10.34
CA ILE A 121 -1.18 -8.23 -11.05
C ILE A 121 -1.64 -9.06 -12.26
N THR A 122 -2.85 -9.60 -12.18
CA THR A 122 -3.55 -10.17 -13.32
C THR A 122 -4.66 -9.19 -13.72
N ALA A 123 -4.62 -8.67 -14.96
CA ALA A 123 -5.60 -7.67 -15.46
C ALA A 123 -5.64 -6.35 -14.65
N ASP A 124 -6.81 -5.70 -14.55
CA ASP A 124 -7.00 -4.36 -13.98
C ASP A 124 -7.08 -4.33 -12.43
N ASN A 125 -6.40 -5.26 -11.75
CA ASN A 125 -6.46 -5.43 -10.28
C ASN A 125 -5.46 -4.53 -9.53
N LEU A 126 -5.48 -3.21 -9.78
CA LEU A 126 -4.57 -2.25 -9.13
C LEU A 126 -4.70 -2.22 -7.60
N GLY A 127 -5.89 -2.55 -7.06
CA GLY A 127 -6.16 -2.63 -5.63
C GLY A 127 -5.40 -3.75 -4.91
N MET A 128 -4.81 -4.70 -5.64
CA MET A 128 -4.03 -5.80 -5.07
C MET A 128 -2.62 -5.41 -4.60
N LYS A 129 -2.22 -4.17 -4.83
CA LYS A 129 -0.90 -3.65 -4.47
C LYS A 129 -1.02 -2.51 -3.47
N THR A 130 -0.08 -2.43 -2.53
CA THR A 130 0.05 -1.30 -1.62
C THR A 130 0.70 -0.13 -2.34
N TRP A 131 0.21 1.09 -2.15
CA TRP A 131 0.75 2.29 -2.80
C TRP A 131 1.44 3.19 -1.79
N VAL A 132 2.37 4.04 -2.24
CA VAL A 132 3.16 4.92 -1.36
C VAL A 132 2.30 5.83 -0.49
N SER A 133 1.15 6.28 -1.00
CA SER A 133 0.14 7.08 -0.29
C SER A 133 -0.48 6.32 0.89
N SER A 134 -0.77 5.02 0.75
CA SER A 134 -1.28 4.20 1.86
C SER A 134 -0.19 3.90 2.90
N TYR A 135 1.07 3.74 2.47
CA TYR A 135 2.21 3.65 3.38
C TYR A 135 2.38 4.94 4.21
N LEU A 136 2.42 6.10 3.57
CA LEU A 136 2.56 7.38 4.25
C LEU A 136 1.39 7.65 5.20
N LEU A 137 0.16 7.42 4.76
CA LEU A 137 -1.03 7.60 5.60
C LEU A 137 -0.99 6.68 6.81
N SER A 138 -0.68 5.39 6.63
CA SER A 138 -0.58 4.43 7.73
C SER A 138 0.40 4.89 8.81
N ARG A 139 1.51 5.52 8.41
CA ARG A 139 2.50 6.06 9.34
C ARG A 139 2.04 7.35 10.00
N ARG A 140 1.25 8.18 9.32
CA ARG A 140 0.70 9.43 9.87
C ARG A 140 -0.32 9.18 10.98
N LEU A 141 -1.04 8.06 10.95
CA LEU A 141 -2.16 7.76 11.86
C LEU A 141 -1.83 7.95 13.36
N HIS A 142 -0.62 7.59 13.82
CA HIS A 142 -0.25 7.75 15.24
C HIS A 142 -0.23 9.22 15.70
N SER A 143 0.07 10.15 14.79
CA SER A 143 0.04 11.59 15.08
C SER A 143 -1.38 12.16 15.12
N LEU A 144 -2.33 11.47 14.47
CA LEU A 144 -3.73 11.86 14.44
C LEU A 144 -4.47 11.48 15.74
N GLU A 145 -3.86 10.67 16.61
CA GLU A 145 -4.36 10.39 17.96
C GLU A 145 -4.31 11.61 18.89
N SER A 146 -3.57 12.66 18.50
CA SER A 146 -3.45 13.90 19.27
C SER A 146 -4.80 14.63 19.38
N PRO A 147 -5.11 15.27 20.54
CA PRO A 147 -6.37 15.98 20.77
C PRO A 147 -6.72 17.08 19.76
N SER A 148 -5.78 17.54 18.93
CA SER A 148 -5.99 18.63 17.98
C SER A 148 -6.64 18.20 16.66
N ALA A 149 -6.40 16.98 16.17
CA ALA A 149 -6.84 16.55 14.84
C ALA A 149 -8.08 15.64 14.89
N LEU A 150 -8.09 14.65 15.78
CA LEU A 150 -9.22 13.73 16.04
C LEU A 150 -9.75 13.85 17.48
N GLY A 151 -9.27 14.79 18.30
CA GLY A 151 -9.59 14.83 19.73
C GLY A 151 -11.07 15.05 20.09
N HIS A 152 -11.88 15.62 19.19
CA HIS A 152 -13.32 15.69 19.40
C HIS A 152 -14.02 14.32 19.33
N LEU A 153 -13.37 13.30 18.78
CA LEU A 153 -13.83 11.91 18.81
C LEU A 153 -13.55 11.23 20.16
N ALA A 154 -12.62 11.77 20.95
CA ALA A 154 -12.32 11.34 22.31
C ALA A 154 -12.97 12.31 23.32
N SER A 155 -14.31 12.36 23.36
CA SER A 155 -15.02 13.20 24.32
C SER A 155 -14.75 12.76 25.78
N SER A 156 -14.33 13.69 26.63
CA SER A 156 -14.11 13.48 28.07
C SER A 156 -15.43 13.36 28.86
N SER A 157 -16.26 12.36 28.58
CA SER A 157 -17.50 12.09 29.34
C SER A 157 -17.34 10.85 30.22
N THR A 158 -17.82 10.91 31.46
CA THR A 158 -17.78 9.85 32.48
C THR A 158 -18.69 8.64 32.20
N SER A 159 -19.20 8.49 30.98
CA SER A 159 -19.98 7.34 30.51
C SER A 159 -19.11 6.42 29.64
N PRO A 160 -19.37 5.09 29.59
CA PRO A 160 -18.67 4.21 28.67
C PRO A 160 -18.86 4.73 27.24
N GLN A 161 -17.79 5.22 26.62
CA GLN A 161 -17.86 5.70 25.25
C GLN A 161 -18.06 4.53 24.31
N LYS A 162 -19.03 4.68 23.40
CA LYS A 162 -19.15 3.76 22.26
C LYS A 162 -17.84 3.82 21.46
N PRO A 163 -17.26 2.68 21.04
CA PRO A 163 -16.09 2.67 20.19
C PRO A 163 -16.34 3.49 18.92
N LEU A 164 -15.33 4.25 18.50
CA LEU A 164 -15.36 5.00 17.24
C LEU A 164 -15.61 4.05 16.07
N ARG A 165 -16.48 4.42 15.13
CA ARG A 165 -16.74 3.62 13.94
C ARG A 165 -16.04 4.21 12.72
N ALA A 166 -15.11 3.46 12.14
CA ALA A 166 -14.37 3.84 10.95
C ALA A 166 -14.77 3.00 9.73
N LEU A 167 -14.67 3.62 8.55
CA LEU A 167 -14.81 2.99 7.24
C LEU A 167 -13.57 3.33 6.42
N GLU A 168 -12.93 2.34 5.82
CA GLU A 168 -11.93 2.57 4.78
C GLU A 168 -12.57 2.30 3.41
N LEU A 169 -12.54 3.32 2.54
CA LEU A 169 -12.99 3.23 1.16
C LEU A 169 -11.79 2.92 0.27
N GLY A 170 -11.85 1.84 -0.51
CA GLY A 170 -10.79 1.48 -1.45
C GLY A 170 -9.56 1.01 -0.70
N ALA A 171 -9.76 0.09 0.25
CA ALA A 171 -8.74 -0.35 1.19
C ALA A 171 -7.56 -1.07 0.50
N GLY A 172 -7.77 -1.61 -0.70
CA GLY A 172 -6.78 -2.37 -1.45
C GLY A 172 -6.25 -3.55 -0.63
N THR A 173 -4.98 -3.47 -0.24
CA THR A 173 -4.34 -4.46 0.62
C THR A 173 -4.76 -4.37 2.09
N GLY A 174 -5.39 -3.28 2.51
CA GLY A 174 -5.86 -3.02 3.88
C GLY A 174 -4.85 -2.33 4.79
N LEU A 175 -3.76 -1.76 4.24
CA LEU A 175 -2.66 -1.24 5.07
C LEU A 175 -3.13 -0.15 6.04
N VAL A 176 -3.87 0.86 5.55
CA VAL A 176 -4.26 2.00 6.38
C VAL A 176 -5.23 1.57 7.46
N GLY A 177 -6.28 0.84 7.11
CA GLY A 177 -7.29 0.45 8.08
C GLY A 177 -6.80 -0.58 9.10
N LEU A 178 -5.90 -1.50 8.72
CA LEU A 178 -5.25 -2.40 9.68
C LEU A 178 -4.31 -1.65 10.62
N ALA A 179 -3.56 -0.66 10.10
CA ALA A 179 -2.73 0.23 10.92
C ALA A 179 -3.59 1.03 11.90
N PHE A 180 -4.70 1.60 11.42
CA PHE A 180 -5.67 2.31 12.25
C PHE A 180 -6.23 1.42 13.35
N ALA A 181 -6.66 0.20 13.01
CA ALA A 181 -7.20 -0.75 13.96
C ALA A 181 -6.17 -1.11 15.04
N ALA A 182 -4.93 -1.41 14.65
CA ALA A 182 -3.86 -1.74 15.58
C ALA A 182 -3.53 -0.58 16.54
N LEU A 183 -3.49 0.66 16.04
CA LEU A 183 -3.23 1.85 16.85
C LEU A 183 -4.36 2.14 17.83
N ARG A 184 -5.61 2.07 17.37
CA ARG A 184 -6.79 2.43 18.19
C ARG A 184 -7.24 1.32 19.15
N GLY A 185 -6.93 0.07 18.85
CA GLY A 185 -7.32 -1.07 19.66
C GLY A 185 -8.83 -1.10 19.94
N GLU A 186 -9.20 -1.36 21.19
CA GLU A 186 -10.59 -1.43 21.65
C GLU A 186 -11.37 -0.11 21.54
N SER A 187 -10.69 1.03 21.33
CA SER A 187 -11.34 2.34 21.22
C SER A 187 -12.01 2.59 19.87
N ALA A 188 -11.80 1.71 18.88
CA ALA A 188 -12.40 1.82 17.56
C ALA A 188 -12.74 0.47 16.93
N THR A 189 -13.68 0.52 15.99
CA THR A 189 -13.99 -0.56 15.07
C THR A 189 -13.81 -0.02 13.65
N ILE A 190 -13.34 -0.85 12.72
CA ILE A 190 -13.19 -0.44 11.31
C ILE A 190 -13.79 -1.46 10.35
N HIS A 191 -14.49 -0.96 9.33
CA HIS A 191 -14.93 -1.72 8.17
C HIS A 191 -14.06 -1.38 6.97
N LEU A 192 -13.35 -2.35 6.43
CA LEU A 192 -12.48 -2.19 5.26
C LEU A 192 -13.25 -2.58 4.00
N THR A 193 -13.32 -1.68 3.03
CA THR A 193 -14.14 -1.92 1.83
C THR A 193 -13.38 -1.73 0.53
N ASP A 194 -13.72 -2.58 -0.44
CA ASP A 194 -13.20 -2.52 -1.80
C ASP A 194 -14.15 -3.25 -2.77
N LEU A 195 -13.74 -3.42 -4.02
CA LEU A 195 -14.47 -4.17 -5.05
C LEU A 195 -14.48 -5.68 -4.77
N PRO A 196 -15.48 -6.44 -5.27
CA PRO A 196 -15.64 -7.87 -5.01
C PRO A 196 -14.39 -8.72 -5.26
N GLU A 197 -13.61 -8.37 -6.28
CA GLU A 197 -12.37 -9.05 -6.66
C GLU A 197 -11.21 -8.78 -5.68
N ILE A 198 -11.21 -7.65 -4.97
CA ILE A 198 -10.16 -7.25 -4.01
C ILE A 198 -10.44 -7.79 -2.61
N VAL A 199 -11.71 -7.82 -2.20
CA VAL A 199 -12.15 -8.21 -0.84
C VAL A 199 -11.58 -9.55 -0.35
N PRO A 200 -11.45 -10.63 -1.17
CA PRO A 200 -10.84 -11.88 -0.71
C PRO A 200 -9.39 -11.70 -0.23
N ASN A 201 -8.57 -10.92 -0.94
CA ASN A 201 -7.20 -10.65 -0.54
C ASN A 201 -7.14 -9.71 0.67
N LEU A 202 -8.04 -8.72 0.74
CA LEU A 202 -8.20 -7.85 1.90
C LEU A 202 -8.53 -8.64 3.18
N ALA A 203 -9.46 -9.59 3.10
CA ALA A 203 -9.80 -10.49 4.20
C ALA A 203 -8.63 -11.42 4.58
N HIS A 204 -7.90 -11.92 3.59
CA HIS A 204 -6.67 -12.70 3.82
C HIS A 204 -5.64 -11.87 4.60
N ASN A 205 -5.41 -10.61 4.21
CA ASN A 205 -4.49 -9.70 4.90
C ASN A 205 -4.93 -9.36 6.32
N ALA A 206 -6.24 -9.19 6.57
CA ALA A 206 -6.74 -9.05 7.93
C ALA A 206 -6.44 -10.30 8.78
N ALA A 207 -6.61 -11.50 8.21
CA ALA A 207 -6.32 -12.76 8.90
C ALA A 207 -4.82 -12.97 9.18
N LEU A 208 -3.93 -12.52 8.30
CA LEU A 208 -2.47 -12.56 8.53
C LEU A 208 -2.03 -11.76 9.77
N ASN A 209 -2.84 -10.77 10.19
CA ASN A 209 -2.53 -9.87 11.30
C ASN A 209 -3.39 -10.13 12.54
N VAL A 210 -4.10 -11.26 12.60
CA VAL A 210 -5.06 -11.56 13.68
C VAL A 210 -4.45 -11.50 15.09
N GLU A 211 -3.20 -11.91 15.26
CA GLU A 211 -2.56 -11.91 16.58
C GLU A 211 -2.26 -10.50 17.08
N LEU A 212 -1.82 -9.60 16.19
CA LEU A 212 -1.66 -8.19 16.51
C LEU A 212 -3.01 -7.57 16.86
N LEU A 213 -4.03 -7.78 16.02
CA LEU A 213 -5.38 -7.25 16.25
C LEU A 213 -6.00 -7.76 17.56
N ARG A 214 -5.78 -9.03 17.91
CA ARG A 214 -6.22 -9.61 19.18
C ARG A 214 -5.49 -8.99 20.37
N THR A 215 -4.19 -8.73 20.23
CA THR A 215 -3.36 -8.16 21.29
C THR A 215 -3.74 -6.71 21.58
N THR A 216 -4.11 -5.94 20.56
CA THR A 216 -4.55 -4.55 20.72
C THR A 216 -6.04 -4.42 21.04
N GLY A 217 -6.82 -5.51 20.97
CA GLY A 217 -8.27 -5.47 21.17
C GLY A 217 -9.04 -4.86 19.99
N ALA A 218 -8.40 -4.80 18.82
CA ALA A 218 -8.95 -4.17 17.62
C ALA A 218 -10.06 -5.00 16.98
N THR A 219 -11.10 -4.33 16.48
CA THR A 219 -12.18 -4.97 15.73
C THR A 219 -12.15 -4.54 14.26
N VAL A 220 -11.90 -5.49 13.37
CA VAL A 220 -11.81 -5.29 11.92
C VAL A 220 -12.83 -6.18 11.22
N THR A 221 -13.53 -5.61 10.24
CA THR A 221 -14.39 -6.35 9.32
C THR A 221 -14.07 -5.95 7.89
N THR A 222 -14.34 -6.81 6.91
CA THR A 222 -14.11 -6.56 5.49
C THR A 222 -15.40 -6.73 4.70
N GLY A 223 -15.62 -5.94 3.66
CA GLY A 223 -16.84 -6.04 2.85
C GLY A 223 -16.72 -5.40 1.48
N THR A 224 -17.69 -5.67 0.61
CA THR A 224 -17.77 -5.03 -0.69
C THR A 224 -18.43 -3.66 -0.58
N LEU A 225 -17.84 -2.65 -1.21
CA LEU A 225 -18.48 -1.35 -1.43
C LEU A 225 -18.03 -0.77 -2.77
N ASP A 226 -18.91 -0.81 -3.77
CA ASP A 226 -18.67 -0.25 -5.10
C ASP A 226 -19.23 1.17 -5.17
N TRP A 227 -18.34 2.15 -5.33
CA TRP A 227 -18.70 3.58 -5.35
C TRP A 227 -19.49 3.99 -6.59
N SER A 228 -19.49 3.16 -7.65
CA SER A 228 -20.25 3.43 -8.86
C SER A 228 -21.74 3.13 -8.71
N VAL A 229 -22.12 2.47 -7.61
CA VAL A 229 -23.49 2.08 -7.28
C VAL A 229 -24.00 2.95 -6.13
N ASP A 230 -25.10 3.67 -6.36
CA ASP A 230 -25.73 4.46 -5.30
C ASP A 230 -26.27 3.52 -4.18
N PRO A 231 -26.03 3.82 -2.89
CA PRO A 231 -26.52 2.99 -1.80
C PRO A 231 -28.05 2.98 -1.76
N SER A 232 -28.64 1.79 -1.76
CA SER A 232 -30.10 1.59 -1.66
C SER A 232 -30.42 0.35 -0.81
N PRO A 233 -31.06 0.49 0.37
CA PRO A 233 -31.43 1.77 0.99
C PRO A 233 -30.21 2.60 1.43
N LEU A 234 -30.41 3.89 1.70
CA LEU A 234 -29.41 4.72 2.36
C LEU A 234 -29.14 4.20 3.78
N PRO A 235 -27.91 4.35 4.30
CA PRO A 235 -27.58 3.93 5.67
C PRO A 235 -28.39 4.71 6.71
N THR A 236 -28.86 4.00 7.74
CA THR A 236 -29.49 4.64 8.91
C THR A 236 -28.46 5.44 9.71
N GLU A 237 -28.91 6.28 10.65
CA GLU A 237 -27.97 7.05 11.49
C GLU A 237 -27.02 6.14 12.27
N GLU A 238 -27.50 4.97 12.72
CA GLU A 238 -26.72 3.97 13.43
C GLU A 238 -25.76 3.18 12.53
N GLU A 239 -25.89 3.26 11.22
CA GLU A 239 -25.01 2.58 10.26
C GLU A 239 -23.86 3.47 9.79
N ARG A 240 -23.95 4.79 9.97
CA ARG A 240 -22.93 5.78 9.59
C ARG A 240 -21.65 5.70 10.41
N PHE A 241 -20.57 6.21 9.84
CA PHE A 241 -19.23 6.16 10.40
C PHE A 241 -18.77 7.53 10.89
N ASP A 242 -18.05 7.55 12.00
CA ASP A 242 -17.44 8.75 12.57
C ASP A 242 -16.16 9.14 11.85
N LEU A 243 -15.50 8.16 11.21
CA LEU A 243 -14.28 8.35 10.45
C LEU A 243 -14.37 7.63 9.11
N ILE A 244 -14.03 8.33 8.03
CA ILE A 244 -13.81 7.70 6.71
C ILE A 244 -12.35 7.89 6.31
N LEU A 245 -11.68 6.81 5.94
CA LEU A 245 -10.30 6.77 5.45
C LEU A 245 -10.30 6.45 3.95
N ALA A 246 -9.42 7.09 3.18
CA ALA A 246 -9.17 6.70 1.79
C ALA A 246 -7.74 7.06 1.36
N ALA A 247 -7.00 6.08 0.83
CA ALA A 247 -5.66 6.30 0.30
C ALA A 247 -5.61 5.99 -1.21
N ASP A 248 -5.01 6.89 -1.98
CA ASP A 248 -4.91 6.82 -3.45
C ASP A 248 -6.23 6.64 -4.24
N PRO A 249 -7.36 7.27 -3.85
CA PRO A 249 -8.64 6.89 -4.46
C PRO A 249 -8.85 7.46 -5.89
N LEU A 250 -7.98 8.35 -6.40
CA LEU A 250 -8.26 9.20 -7.56
C LEU A 250 -7.37 8.92 -8.78
N TYR A 251 -7.67 7.86 -9.54
CA TYR A 251 -6.95 7.50 -10.77
C TYR A 251 -7.85 7.42 -12.03
N SER A 252 -9.12 7.81 -11.91
CA SER A 252 -10.08 7.87 -13.02
C SER A 252 -10.95 9.14 -12.93
N PRO A 253 -11.39 9.72 -14.06
CA PRO A 253 -12.24 10.91 -14.08
C PRO A 253 -13.55 10.79 -13.29
N ASN A 254 -14.08 9.59 -13.09
CA ASN A 254 -15.33 9.39 -12.34
C ASN A 254 -15.13 9.34 -10.81
N HIS A 255 -13.91 9.08 -10.35
CA HIS A 255 -13.63 8.81 -8.93
C HIS A 255 -13.95 9.98 -8.01
N PRO A 256 -13.67 11.26 -8.34
CA PRO A 256 -14.05 12.38 -7.49
C PRO A 256 -15.55 12.40 -7.19
N LYS A 257 -16.39 12.15 -8.21
CA LYS A 257 -17.85 12.09 -8.05
C LYS A 257 -18.26 10.90 -7.21
N TRP A 258 -17.83 9.69 -7.58
CA TRP A 258 -18.23 8.45 -6.92
C TRP A 258 -17.79 8.40 -5.45
N LEU A 259 -16.57 8.84 -5.16
CA LEU A 259 -16.04 8.89 -3.81
C LEU A 259 -16.87 9.84 -2.93
N VAL A 260 -17.14 11.06 -3.38
CA VAL A 260 -17.92 12.03 -2.59
C VAL A 260 -19.37 11.58 -2.43
N ASN A 261 -19.98 11.03 -3.48
CA ASN A 261 -21.32 10.45 -3.40
C ASN A 261 -21.41 9.27 -2.42
N THR A 262 -20.31 8.56 -2.21
CA THR A 262 -20.20 7.51 -1.19
C THR A 262 -19.98 8.11 0.21
N ILE A 263 -19.08 9.08 0.36
CA ILE A 263 -18.82 9.73 1.65
C ILE A 263 -20.09 10.35 2.24
N GLN A 264 -20.88 11.05 1.42
CA GLN A 264 -22.03 11.83 1.87
C GLN A 264 -23.06 11.04 2.73
N PRO A 265 -23.59 9.89 2.28
CA PRO A 265 -24.52 9.11 3.08
C PRO A 265 -23.84 8.36 4.23
N TRP A 266 -22.59 7.94 4.07
CA TRP A 266 -21.90 7.07 5.04
C TRP A 266 -21.23 7.83 6.20
N LEU A 267 -20.90 9.10 6.04
CA LEU A 267 -20.33 9.92 7.11
C LEU A 267 -21.43 10.34 8.10
N SER A 268 -21.14 10.22 9.40
CA SER A 268 -22.02 10.73 10.45
C SER A 268 -22.02 12.25 10.47
N HIS A 269 -23.10 12.86 10.93
CA HIS A 269 -23.14 14.31 11.19
C HIS A 269 -22.69 14.61 12.63
N GLY A 270 -21.76 13.84 13.20
CA GLY A 270 -21.27 14.07 14.57
C GLY A 270 -20.28 15.25 14.69
N LEU A 271 -20.15 15.77 15.92
CA LEU A 271 -19.06 16.64 16.41
C LEU A 271 -17.71 16.37 15.74
N GLY A 272 -17.25 15.16 15.99
CA GLY A 272 -15.95 14.65 15.59
C GLY A 272 -15.93 13.96 14.23
N ALA A 273 -17.00 14.00 13.43
CA ALA A 273 -17.00 13.26 12.16
C ALA A 273 -15.89 13.78 11.23
N ARG A 274 -15.04 12.90 10.72
CA ARG A 274 -13.91 13.27 9.85
C ARG A 274 -13.79 12.37 8.63
N VAL A 275 -13.27 12.95 7.55
CA VAL A 275 -12.73 12.20 6.40
C VAL A 275 -11.24 12.48 6.34
N VAL A 276 -10.42 11.43 6.33
CA VAL A 276 -8.97 11.55 6.21
C VAL A 276 -8.55 10.89 4.90
N THR A 277 -7.91 11.66 4.03
CA THR A 277 -7.46 11.16 2.74
C THR A 277 -5.99 11.44 2.52
N GLU A 278 -5.35 10.56 1.75
CA GLU A 278 -4.01 10.81 1.23
C GLU A 278 -3.90 10.31 -0.21
N MET A 279 -3.35 11.14 -1.09
CA MET A 279 -3.25 10.81 -2.51
C MET A 279 -2.00 11.42 -3.16
N PRO A 280 -1.41 10.75 -4.16
CA PRO A 280 -0.24 11.24 -4.86
C PRO A 280 -0.60 12.44 -5.75
N LEU A 281 0.25 13.45 -5.74
CA LEU A 281 0.17 14.60 -6.63
C LEU A 281 0.90 14.28 -7.94
N ARG A 282 0.20 13.59 -8.84
CA ARG A 282 0.68 13.32 -10.21
C ARG A 282 -0.01 14.26 -11.19
N ASP A 283 0.74 14.85 -12.12
CA ASP A 283 0.22 15.81 -13.09
C ASP A 283 -1.05 15.33 -13.82
N ALA A 284 -1.08 14.04 -14.18
CA ALA A 284 -2.21 13.41 -14.86
C ALA A 284 -3.52 13.38 -14.04
N TYR A 285 -3.42 13.45 -12.70
CA TYR A 285 -4.56 13.33 -11.78
C TYR A 285 -4.88 14.61 -11.00
N LEU A 286 -4.13 15.70 -11.24
CA LEU A 286 -4.40 17.01 -10.62
C LEU A 286 -5.83 17.54 -10.88
N PRO A 287 -6.44 17.35 -12.07
CA PRO A 287 -7.84 17.73 -12.29
C PRO A 287 -8.79 17.02 -11.33
N GLN A 288 -8.58 15.72 -11.08
CA GLN A 288 -9.39 14.89 -10.20
C GLN A 288 -9.25 15.32 -8.74
N VAL A 289 -8.04 15.67 -8.30
CA VAL A 289 -7.79 16.24 -6.95
C VAL A 289 -8.55 17.56 -6.76
N LYS A 290 -8.54 18.43 -7.78
CA LYS A 290 -9.27 19.71 -7.74
C LYS A 290 -10.79 19.49 -7.68
N GLU A 291 -11.30 18.58 -8.50
CA GLU A 291 -12.73 18.22 -8.50
C GLU A 291 -13.16 17.61 -7.15
N PHE A 292 -12.33 16.74 -6.57
CA PHE A 292 -12.59 16.16 -5.24
C PHE A 292 -12.71 17.25 -4.17
N ARG A 293 -11.76 18.21 -4.11
CA ARG A 293 -11.82 19.35 -3.18
C ARG A 293 -13.09 20.18 -3.38
N GLN A 294 -13.45 20.47 -4.63
CA GLN A 294 -14.67 21.23 -4.93
C GLN A 294 -15.92 20.50 -4.43
N ARG A 295 -16.07 19.21 -4.76
CA ARG A 295 -17.23 18.41 -4.38
C ARG A 295 -17.35 18.22 -2.87
N MET A 296 -16.25 18.02 -2.17
CA MET A 296 -16.22 17.96 -0.69
C MET A 296 -16.73 19.28 -0.09
N GLY A 297 -16.33 20.43 -0.66
CA GLY A 297 -16.81 21.75 -0.28
C GLY A 297 -18.29 21.96 -0.55
N GLU A 298 -18.77 21.58 -1.74
CA GLU A 298 -20.19 21.66 -2.12
C GLU A 298 -21.08 20.79 -1.22
N MET A 299 -20.56 19.66 -0.73
CA MET A 299 -21.23 18.79 0.24
C MET A 299 -21.29 19.42 1.64
N GLY A 300 -20.48 20.44 1.95
CA GLY A 300 -20.46 21.13 3.23
C GLY A 300 -19.30 20.75 4.16
N LEU A 301 -18.30 20.00 3.67
CA LEU A 301 -17.06 19.74 4.39
C LEU A 301 -16.02 20.84 4.11
N VAL A 302 -15.19 21.13 5.11
CA VAL A 302 -14.03 22.01 5.00
C VAL A 302 -12.77 21.27 5.44
N VAL A 303 -11.62 21.69 4.90
CA VAL A 303 -10.32 21.18 5.33
C VAL A 303 -10.04 21.71 6.74
N VAL A 304 -9.89 20.79 7.69
CA VAL A 304 -9.47 21.05 9.07
C VAL A 304 -7.95 21.16 9.14
N GLU A 305 -7.27 20.24 8.47
CA GLU A 305 -5.82 20.18 8.43
C GLU A 305 -5.39 19.55 7.10
N GLU A 306 -4.30 20.02 6.52
CA GLU A 306 -3.71 19.41 5.33
C GLU A 306 -2.20 19.66 5.26
N GLY A 307 -1.53 18.85 4.45
CA GLY A 307 -0.13 19.05 4.17
C GLY A 307 0.34 18.21 3.00
N GLU A 308 1.61 18.38 2.67
CA GLU A 308 2.26 17.61 1.64
C GLU A 308 3.45 16.88 2.24
N GLU A 309 3.71 15.67 1.74
CA GLU A 309 4.89 14.89 2.11
C GLU A 309 5.45 14.14 0.91
N ILE A 310 6.67 13.64 1.05
CA ILE A 310 7.32 12.85 0.00
C ILE A 310 7.58 11.47 0.55
N GLY A 311 7.01 10.48 -0.12
CA GLY A 311 7.30 9.07 0.10
C GLY A 311 8.16 8.54 -1.03
N TYR A 312 8.94 7.52 -0.73
CA TYR A 312 9.72 6.79 -1.72
C TYR A 312 9.02 5.47 -1.99
N ASP A 313 8.61 5.31 -3.23
CA ASP A 313 7.94 4.11 -3.71
C ASP A 313 8.94 2.94 -3.78
N ASP A 314 8.42 1.72 -3.85
CA ASP A 314 9.23 0.51 -4.06
C ASP A 314 9.77 0.40 -5.50
N TRP A 315 9.44 1.37 -6.37
CA TRP A 315 9.92 1.47 -7.75
C TRP A 315 11.25 2.20 -7.88
N GLU A 316 11.97 1.81 -8.92
CA GLU A 316 13.12 2.58 -9.40
C GLU A 316 12.66 3.65 -10.40
N SER A 317 13.24 4.84 -10.32
CA SER A 317 13.21 5.79 -11.43
C SER A 317 13.99 5.22 -12.63
N ALA A 318 13.86 5.83 -13.81
CA ALA A 318 14.52 5.36 -15.04
C ALA A 318 16.06 5.26 -14.94
N ASP A 319 16.66 5.92 -13.95
CA ASP A 319 18.09 5.92 -13.62
C ASP A 319 18.46 4.93 -12.49
N GLY A 320 17.52 4.11 -12.00
CA GLY A 320 17.73 3.16 -10.90
C GLY A 320 17.61 3.78 -9.50
N GLY A 321 17.32 5.08 -9.38
CA GLY A 321 17.11 5.77 -8.10
C GLY A 321 15.80 5.39 -7.41
N ALA A 322 15.58 5.82 -6.16
CA ALA A 322 14.28 5.63 -5.49
C ALA A 322 13.24 6.58 -6.09
N LEU A 323 12.06 6.08 -6.45
CA LEU A 323 11.00 6.92 -7.02
C LEU A 323 10.34 7.77 -5.93
N ALA A 324 10.70 9.04 -5.86
CA ALA A 324 10.05 10.01 -4.99
C ALA A 324 8.63 10.32 -5.51
N VAL A 325 7.65 10.21 -4.63
CA VAL A 325 6.25 10.52 -4.89
C VAL A 325 5.79 11.55 -3.87
N LYS A 326 5.43 12.73 -4.38
CA LYS A 326 4.82 13.79 -3.58
C LYS A 326 3.35 13.44 -3.34
N CYS A 327 2.94 13.39 -2.08
CA CYS A 327 1.57 13.13 -1.66
C CYS A 327 0.98 14.37 -0.99
N TRP A 328 -0.33 14.51 -1.11
CA TRP A 328 -1.14 15.46 -0.35
C TRP A 328 -2.06 14.67 0.57
N TRP A 329 -2.00 14.98 1.86
CA TRP A 329 -2.90 14.44 2.87
C TRP A 329 -3.83 15.55 3.37
N SER A 330 -5.05 15.17 3.76
CA SER A 330 -6.05 16.11 4.26
C SER A 330 -7.02 15.49 5.24
N ILE A 331 -7.48 16.29 6.18
CA ILE A 331 -8.50 15.98 7.18
C ILE A 331 -9.67 16.93 6.94
N TRP A 332 -10.86 16.38 6.75
CA TRP A 332 -12.08 17.13 6.46
C TRP A 332 -13.07 16.99 7.59
N GLY A 333 -13.83 18.05 7.87
CA GLY A 333 -14.93 18.05 8.85
C GLY A 333 -16.10 18.92 8.37
N TRP A 334 -17.28 18.73 8.95
CA TRP A 334 -18.46 19.53 8.62
C TRP A 334 -18.23 21.00 8.97
N SER A 335 -18.45 21.91 8.01
CA SER A 335 -18.24 23.35 8.16
C SER A 335 -18.95 23.98 9.37
N GLU A 336 -20.13 23.47 9.73
CA GLU A 336 -20.89 23.92 10.91
C GLU A 336 -20.30 23.43 12.25
N LYS A 337 -19.24 22.61 12.23
CA LYS A 337 -18.66 21.87 13.37
C LYS A 337 -17.15 22.04 13.52
N VAL A 338 -16.53 22.86 12.68
CA VAL A 338 -15.09 23.19 12.66
C VAL A 338 -14.94 24.64 13.10
#